data_AF-A0A7V8BFK4-F1
#
_entry.id   AF-A0A7V8BFK4-F1
#
_cell.length_a   1.000
_cell.length_b   1.000
_cell.length_c   1.000
_cell.angle_alpha   90.00
_cell.angle_beta   90.00
_cell.angle_gamma   90.00
#
_symmetry.space_group_name_H-M   'P 1'
#
loop_
_entity.id
_entity.type
_entity.pdbx_description
1 polymer ?
#
loop_
_entity_poly.entity_id
_entity_poly.type
_entity_poly.pdbx_seq_one_letter_code
_entity_poly.pdbx_strand_id
1 'polypeptide(L)'
;MTPEKKKDPKKALKHEAKGDKLAGKGKYREAMGEYQKSEALNPERVEIYDKLIDTQGQIGESEWEEEDFANSMSWTMRRQELQNPHIRLVHETFSLEYREVHQLLQRLMTALGEEQENALVEKILEYGERASLPMLHFLLSIKALAGQNAPAPEGGD
;
A
#
# COMPACT_ATOMS: atom_id res chain seq x y z
N MET A 1 -2.07 15.55 17.53
CA MET A 1 -1.09 16.12 16.60
C MET A 1 0.23 15.39 16.79
N THR A 2 0.53 14.40 15.96
CA THR A 2 1.89 13.89 15.84
C THR A 2 2.74 15.01 15.21
N PRO A 3 3.98 15.25 15.67
CA PRO A 3 4.84 16.24 15.04
C PRO A 3 5.07 15.79 13.60
N GLU A 4 4.67 16.61 12.63
CA GLU A 4 5.06 16.41 11.23
C GLU A 4 6.58 16.27 11.18
N LYS A 5 7.07 15.06 10.88
CA LYS A 5 8.49 14.83 10.60
C LYS A 5 8.85 15.78 9.47
N LYS A 6 9.61 16.83 9.79
CA LYS A 6 9.99 17.87 8.83
C LYS A 6 10.79 17.23 7.69
N LYS A 7 10.13 17.01 6.55
CA LYS A 7 10.76 16.53 5.32
C LYS A 7 11.89 17.51 4.96
N ASP A 8 13.08 16.98 4.67
CA ASP A 8 14.24 17.78 4.26
C ASP A 8 15.03 16.97 3.23
N PRO A 9 14.74 17.15 1.93
CA PRO A 9 15.42 16.41 0.87
C PRO A 9 16.94 16.60 0.86
N LYS A 10 17.44 17.78 1.25
CA LYS A 10 18.90 18.02 1.30
C LYS A 10 19.55 17.24 2.43
N LYS A 11 18.89 17.18 3.59
CA LYS A 11 19.35 16.36 4.72
C LYS A 11 19.22 14.86 4.40
N ALA A 12 18.18 14.45 3.67
CA ALA A 12 18.03 13.08 3.18
C ALA A 12 19.25 12.65 2.34
N LEU A 13 19.63 13.44 1.32
CA LEU A 13 20.80 13.17 0.48
C LEU A 13 22.11 13.07 1.29
N LYS A 14 22.25 13.82 2.39
CA LYS A 14 23.42 13.70 3.27
C LYS A 14 23.45 12.35 4.00
N HIS A 15 22.30 11.88 4.47
CA HIS A 15 22.18 10.57 5.09
C HIS A 15 22.42 9.45 4.08
N GLU A 16 21.87 9.55 2.87
CA GLU A 16 22.16 8.62 1.77
C GLU A 16 23.66 8.54 1.45
N ALA A 17 24.33 9.67 1.21
CA ALA A 17 25.76 9.68 0.88
C ALA A 17 26.62 9.10 2.02
N LYS A 18 26.19 9.28 3.28
CA LYS A 18 26.84 8.64 4.43
C LYS A 18 26.60 7.13 4.43
N GLY A 19 25.38 6.68 4.11
CA GLY A 19 25.04 5.28 3.90
C GLY A 19 25.89 4.63 2.80
N ASP A 20 26.04 5.29 1.64
CA ASP A 20 26.87 4.82 0.53
C ASP A 20 28.33 4.59 0.97
N LYS A 21 28.87 5.56 1.73
CA LYS A 21 30.24 5.45 2.27
C LYS A 21 30.40 4.31 3.27
N LEU A 22 29.36 3.99 4.04
CA LEU A 22 29.37 2.89 5.01
C LEU A 22 29.22 1.53 4.30
N ALA A 23 28.31 1.45 3.33
CA ALA A 23 28.10 0.26 2.50
C ALA A 23 29.37 -0.09 1.71
N GLY A 24 30.04 0.90 1.12
CA GLY A 24 31.34 0.70 0.45
C GLY A 24 32.48 0.23 1.37
N LYS A 25 32.30 0.30 2.70
CA LYS A 25 33.21 -0.26 3.70
C LYS A 25 32.74 -1.62 4.26
N GLY A 26 31.67 -2.19 3.72
CA GLY A 26 31.04 -3.43 4.21
C GLY A 26 30.27 -3.26 5.52
N LYS A 27 30.03 -2.02 5.99
CA LYS A 27 29.31 -1.73 7.24
C LYS A 27 27.80 -1.66 6.98
N TYR A 28 27.20 -2.77 6.56
CA TYR A 28 25.84 -2.78 6.03
C TYR A 28 24.76 -2.39 7.05
N ARG A 29 24.85 -2.84 8.31
CA ARG A 29 23.89 -2.41 9.36
C ARG A 29 23.97 -0.92 9.67
N GLU A 30 25.18 -0.34 9.72
CA GLU A 30 25.33 1.12 9.90
C GLU A 30 24.80 1.89 8.68
N ALA A 31 25.03 1.37 7.46
CA ALA A 31 24.53 1.95 6.23
C ALA A 31 22.99 1.95 6.20
N MET A 32 22.37 0.83 6.60
CA MET A 32 20.92 0.69 6.72
C MET A 32 20.31 1.79 7.59
N GLY A 33 20.89 2.02 8.77
CA GLY A 33 20.43 3.07 9.68
C GLY A 33 20.56 4.50 9.12
N GLU A 34 21.49 4.74 8.19
CA GLU A 34 21.58 6.03 7.49
C GLU A 34 20.57 6.11 6.33
N TYR A 35 20.36 5.03 5.58
CA TYR A 35 19.34 5.01 4.53
C TYR A 35 17.92 5.15 5.09
N GLN A 36 17.60 4.52 6.23
CA GLN A 36 16.32 4.70 6.92
C GLN A 36 16.10 6.15 7.38
N LYS A 37 17.15 6.86 7.80
CA LYS A 37 17.05 8.30 8.10
C LYS A 37 16.77 9.11 6.83
N SER A 38 17.39 8.73 5.71
CA SER A 38 17.12 9.36 4.41
C SER A 38 15.66 9.13 3.98
N GLU A 39 15.17 7.89 4.06
CA GLU A 39 13.79 7.50 3.77
C GLU A 39 12.78 8.27 4.63
N ALA A 40 13.02 8.38 5.93
CA ALA A 40 12.18 9.16 6.83
C ALA A 40 12.14 10.68 6.50
N LEU A 41 13.17 11.22 5.84
CA LEU A 41 13.26 12.63 5.46
C LEU A 41 12.76 12.90 4.04
N ASN A 42 12.78 11.90 3.17
CA ASN A 42 12.27 11.97 1.80
C ASN A 42 11.72 10.60 1.32
N PRO A 43 10.51 10.21 1.74
CA PRO A 43 9.92 8.90 1.45
C PRO A 43 9.32 8.78 0.03
N GLU A 44 9.51 9.79 -0.82
CA GLU A 44 9.03 9.81 -2.21
C GLU A 44 10.16 9.52 -3.21
N ARG A 45 11.39 9.38 -2.73
CA ARG A 45 12.56 9.13 -3.57
C ARG A 45 12.74 7.64 -3.82
N VAL A 46 12.44 7.18 -5.04
CA VAL A 46 12.51 5.76 -5.42
C VAL A 46 13.88 5.14 -5.11
N GLU A 47 14.96 5.86 -5.39
CA GLU A 47 16.32 5.33 -5.28
C GLU A 47 16.73 4.98 -3.85
N ILE A 48 16.06 5.56 -2.83
CA ILE A 48 16.38 5.18 -1.43
C ILE A 48 15.93 3.76 -1.12
N TYR A 49 14.84 3.29 -1.73
CA TYR A 49 14.33 1.96 -1.53
C TYR A 49 15.22 0.91 -2.19
N ASP A 50 15.80 1.22 -3.36
CA ASP A 50 16.82 0.37 -3.97
C ASP A 50 18.04 0.22 -3.04
N LYS A 51 18.52 1.33 -2.46
CA LYS A 51 19.63 1.29 -1.49
C LYS A 51 19.31 0.43 -0.26
N LEU A 52 18.09 0.55 0.27
CA LEU A 52 17.63 -0.23 1.43
C LEU A 52 17.57 -1.72 1.10
N ILE A 53 16.91 -2.09 -0.01
CA ILE A 53 16.76 -3.49 -0.46
C ILE A 53 18.14 -4.11 -0.76
N ASP A 54 18.97 -3.43 -1.53
CA ASP A 54 20.30 -3.93 -1.92
C ASP A 54 21.19 -4.13 -0.70
N THR A 55 21.17 -3.17 0.24
CA THR A 55 21.96 -3.25 1.48
C THR A 55 21.45 -4.35 2.40
N GLN A 56 20.13 -4.59 2.45
CA GLN A 56 19.55 -5.69 3.22
C GLN A 56 19.99 -7.04 2.65
N GLY A 57 20.04 -7.18 1.32
CA GLY A 57 20.54 -8.39 0.67
C GLY A 57 22.03 -8.69 0.93
N GLN A 58 22.80 -7.68 1.36
CA GLN A 58 24.19 -7.89 1.81
C GLN A 58 24.29 -8.34 3.27
N ILE A 59 23.22 -8.16 4.06
CA ILE A 59 23.11 -8.72 5.41
C ILE A 59 22.63 -10.16 5.23
N GLY A 60 23.45 -11.13 5.61
CA GLY A 60 23.14 -12.55 5.40
C GLY A 60 21.78 -12.92 6.00
N GLU A 61 21.02 -13.75 5.27
CA GLU A 61 19.66 -14.17 5.67
C GLU A 61 19.62 -14.85 7.04
N SER A 62 20.73 -15.50 7.45
CA SER A 62 20.87 -16.09 8.79
C SER A 62 20.89 -15.07 9.93
N GLU A 63 21.01 -13.78 9.62
CA GLU A 63 20.99 -12.68 10.59
C GLU A 63 19.73 -11.82 10.49
N TRP A 64 18.73 -12.24 9.72
CA TRP A 64 17.46 -11.53 9.60
C TRP A 64 16.55 -11.86 10.78
N GLU A 65 16.01 -10.81 11.38
CA GLU A 65 14.88 -10.93 12.29
C GLU A 65 13.56 -10.79 11.52
N GLU A 66 12.43 -11.14 12.15
CA GLU A 66 11.10 -11.00 11.55
C GLU A 66 10.83 -9.55 11.08
N GLU A 67 11.32 -8.56 11.84
CA GLU A 67 11.23 -7.16 11.49
C GLU A 67 12.03 -6.80 10.23
N ASP A 68 13.18 -7.44 10.00
CA ASP A 68 14.00 -7.22 8.81
C ASP A 68 13.29 -7.70 7.55
N PHE A 69 12.63 -8.87 7.64
CA PHE A 69 11.80 -9.39 6.55
C PHE A 69 10.62 -8.47 6.24
N ALA A 70 9.89 -8.02 7.27
CA ALA A 70 8.76 -7.10 7.11
C ALA A 70 9.18 -5.78 6.46
N ASN A 71 10.32 -5.22 6.89
CA ASN A 71 10.88 -3.99 6.30
C ASN A 71 11.25 -4.18 4.82
N SER A 72 11.90 -5.29 4.47
CA SER A 72 12.24 -5.60 3.07
C SER A 72 11.01 -5.66 2.16
N MET A 73 9.93 -6.29 2.63
CA MET A 73 8.66 -6.32 1.90
C MET A 73 8.04 -4.92 1.78
N SER A 74 8.04 -4.15 2.87
CA SER A 74 7.53 -2.78 2.90
C SER A 74 8.26 -1.88 1.89
N TRP A 75 9.59 -1.92 1.86
CA TRP A 75 10.39 -1.15 0.91
C TRP A 75 10.15 -1.59 -0.54
N THR A 76 10.00 -2.89 -0.78
CA THR A 76 9.70 -3.42 -2.11
C THR A 76 8.35 -2.92 -2.61
N MET A 77 7.30 -3.04 -1.79
CA MET A 77 5.97 -2.52 -2.12
C MET A 77 6.02 -1.01 -2.35
N ARG A 78 6.69 -0.27 -1.46
CA ARG A 78 6.77 1.18 -1.55
C ARG A 78 7.48 1.67 -2.81
N ARG A 79 8.57 1.00 -3.20
CA ARG A 79 9.27 1.25 -4.45
C ARG A 79 8.35 1.06 -5.66
N GLN A 80 7.62 -0.06 -5.70
CA GLN A 80 6.69 -0.38 -6.80
C GLN A 80 5.55 0.65 -6.90
N GLU A 81 4.99 1.09 -5.77
CA GLU A 81 3.96 2.12 -5.73
C GLU A 81 4.44 3.47 -6.27
N LEU A 82 5.67 3.86 -5.95
CA LEU A 82 6.25 5.10 -6.45
C LEU A 82 6.55 5.04 -7.95
N GLN A 83 6.93 3.87 -8.46
CA GLN A 83 7.18 3.65 -9.89
C GLN A 83 5.89 3.52 -10.70
N ASN A 84 4.85 2.90 -10.11
CA ASN A 84 3.55 2.74 -10.74
C ASN A 84 2.44 2.92 -9.69
N PRO A 85 1.81 4.11 -9.65
CA PRO A 85 0.75 4.42 -8.69
C PRO A 85 -0.44 3.45 -8.74
N HIS A 86 -0.69 2.78 -9.86
CA HIS A 86 -1.77 1.77 -9.95
C HIS A 86 -1.49 0.52 -9.12
N ILE A 87 -0.21 0.17 -8.89
CA ILE A 87 0.17 -0.97 -8.06
C ILE A 87 -0.30 -0.78 -6.61
N ARG A 88 -0.37 0.46 -6.13
CA ARG A 88 -0.92 0.75 -4.80
C ARG A 88 -2.33 0.21 -4.62
N LEU A 89 -3.18 0.36 -5.64
CA LEU A 89 -4.55 -0.15 -5.59
C LEU A 89 -4.57 -1.67 -5.59
N VAL A 90 -3.67 -2.30 -6.36
CA VAL A 90 -3.51 -3.75 -6.40
C VAL A 90 -3.07 -4.29 -5.04
N HIS A 91 -2.07 -3.68 -4.39
CA HIS A 91 -1.65 -4.04 -3.03
C HIS A 91 -2.80 -3.92 -2.03
N GLU A 92 -3.57 -2.84 -2.09
CA GLU A 92 -4.74 -2.64 -1.24
C GLU A 92 -5.77 -3.76 -1.45
N THR A 93 -5.95 -4.28 -2.68
CA THR A 93 -6.89 -5.40 -2.93
C THR A 93 -6.51 -6.71 -2.25
N PHE A 94 -5.24 -6.88 -1.87
CA PHE A 94 -4.77 -8.06 -1.15
C PHE A 94 -4.86 -7.93 0.38
N SER A 95 -5.23 -6.75 0.91
CA SER A 95 -5.37 -6.56 2.35
C SER A 95 -6.47 -7.44 2.94
N LEU A 96 -6.34 -7.77 4.23
CA LEU A 96 -7.37 -8.54 4.93
C LEU A 96 -8.66 -7.74 5.00
N GLU A 97 -8.53 -6.45 5.32
CA GLU A 97 -9.61 -5.48 5.41
C GLU A 97 -10.37 -5.37 4.09
N TYR A 98 -9.67 -5.31 2.94
CA TYR A 98 -10.33 -5.30 1.64
C TYR A 98 -11.20 -6.54 1.44
N ARG A 99 -10.68 -7.72 1.76
CA ARG A 99 -11.43 -8.99 1.61
C ARG A 99 -12.64 -9.04 2.54
N GLU A 100 -12.49 -8.61 3.78
CA GLU A 100 -13.58 -8.58 4.77
C GLU A 100 -14.70 -7.61 4.35
N VAL A 101 -14.35 -6.38 3.97
CA VAL A 101 -15.33 -5.41 3.48
C VAL A 101 -16.01 -5.90 2.20
N HIS A 102 -15.26 -6.50 1.28
CA HIS A 102 -15.84 -7.08 0.06
C HIS A 102 -16.86 -8.18 0.37
N GLN A 103 -16.60 -9.04 1.37
CA GLN A 103 -17.56 -10.06 1.82
C GLN A 103 -18.80 -9.44 2.47
N LEU A 104 -18.65 -8.38 3.27
CA LEU A 104 -19.78 -7.65 3.85
C LEU A 104 -20.67 -7.02 2.77
N LEU A 105 -20.07 -6.43 1.73
CA LEU A 105 -20.80 -5.85 0.58
C LEU A 105 -21.57 -6.93 -0.21
N GLN A 106 -20.98 -8.11 -0.41
CA GLN A 106 -21.68 -9.23 -1.03
C GLN A 106 -22.88 -9.69 -0.20
N ARG A 107 -22.72 -9.78 1.13
CA ARG A 107 -23.82 -10.14 2.04
C ARG A 107 -24.92 -9.09 2.03
N LEU A 108 -24.56 -7.80 1.96
CA LEU A 108 -25.50 -6.68 1.91
C LEU A 108 -26.40 -6.77 0.67
N MET A 109 -25.86 -7.12 -0.50
CA MET A 109 -26.68 -7.32 -1.71
C MET A 109 -27.71 -8.45 -1.60
N THR A 110 -27.47 -9.42 -0.73
CA THR A 110 -28.33 -10.59 -0.52
C THR A 110 -29.18 -10.50 0.75
N ALA A 111 -29.05 -9.40 1.51
CA ALA A 111 -29.78 -9.21 2.75
C ALA A 111 -31.28 -9.10 2.46
N LEU A 112 -32.10 -9.69 3.34
CA LEU A 112 -33.55 -9.68 3.22
C LEU A 112 -34.13 -8.97 4.45
N GLY A 113 -34.09 -7.64 4.43
CA GLY A 113 -34.73 -6.80 5.44
C GLY A 113 -33.82 -5.74 6.05
N GLU A 114 -34.44 -4.61 6.42
CA GLU A 114 -33.76 -3.40 6.89
C GLU A 114 -32.87 -3.64 8.13
N GLU A 115 -33.29 -4.49 9.06
CA GLU A 115 -32.49 -4.79 10.26
C GLU A 115 -31.13 -5.43 9.92
N GLN A 116 -31.14 -6.40 9.00
CA GLN A 116 -29.92 -7.08 8.57
C GLN A 116 -29.04 -6.16 7.72
N GLU A 117 -29.65 -5.35 6.86
CA GLU A 117 -28.94 -4.33 6.07
C GLU A 117 -28.23 -3.33 6.97
N ASN A 118 -28.93 -2.76 7.95
CA ASN A 118 -28.38 -1.80 8.90
C ASN A 118 -27.19 -2.40 9.68
N ALA A 119 -27.31 -3.63 10.18
CA ALA A 119 -26.22 -4.29 10.89
C ALA A 119 -24.98 -4.54 10.03
N LEU A 120 -25.14 -4.79 8.72
CA LEU A 120 -24.03 -4.94 7.78
C LEU A 120 -23.40 -3.58 7.44
N VAL A 121 -24.21 -2.54 7.27
CA VAL A 121 -23.74 -1.17 7.04
C VAL A 121 -22.90 -0.69 8.23
N GLU A 122 -23.36 -0.89 9.46
CA GLU A 122 -22.59 -0.53 10.66
C GLU A 122 -21.21 -1.21 10.68
N LYS A 123 -21.13 -2.51 10.38
CA LYS A 123 -19.85 -3.24 10.28
C LYS A 123 -18.94 -2.70 9.19
N ILE A 124 -19.48 -2.29 8.04
CA ILE A 124 -18.67 -1.68 6.98
C ILE A 124 -18.14 -0.32 7.44
N LEU A 125 -18.94 0.47 8.15
CA LEU A 125 -18.55 1.79 8.66
C LEU A 125 -17.42 1.72 9.70
N GLU A 126 -17.29 0.61 10.45
CA GLU A 126 -16.17 0.39 11.37
C GLU A 126 -14.79 0.42 10.68
N TYR A 127 -14.71 0.10 9.39
CA TYR A 127 -13.45 0.13 8.61
C TYR A 127 -13.07 1.54 8.13
N GLY A 128 -13.97 2.53 8.24
CA GLY A 128 -13.71 3.92 7.86
C GLY A 128 -13.19 4.07 6.43
N GLU A 129 -12.09 4.81 6.26
CA GLU A 129 -11.50 5.06 4.92
C GLU A 129 -11.08 3.78 4.19
N ARG A 130 -10.76 2.70 4.91
CA ARG A 130 -10.34 1.41 4.32
C ARG A 130 -11.46 0.73 3.54
N ALA A 131 -12.73 1.06 3.83
CA ALA A 131 -13.86 0.54 3.07
C ALA A 131 -14.02 1.20 1.69
N SER A 132 -13.40 2.37 1.46
CA SER A 132 -13.65 3.19 0.26
C SER A 132 -13.32 2.47 -1.04
N LEU A 133 -12.14 1.84 -1.12
CA LEU A 133 -11.73 1.13 -2.34
C LEU A 133 -12.59 -0.11 -2.63
N PRO A 134 -12.83 -1.03 -1.66
CA PRO A 134 -13.79 -2.11 -1.84
C PRO A 134 -15.15 -1.63 -2.32
N MET A 135 -15.70 -0.55 -1.73
CA MET A 135 -16.98 0.02 -2.10
C MET A 135 -16.99 0.57 -3.52
N LEU A 136 -15.94 1.31 -3.93
CA LEU A 136 -15.82 1.82 -5.30
C LEU A 136 -15.74 0.68 -6.32
N HIS A 137 -14.93 -0.34 -6.06
CA HIS A 137 -14.85 -1.52 -6.92
C HIS A 137 -16.20 -2.24 -7.01
N PHE A 138 -16.94 -2.32 -5.90
CA PHE A 138 -18.27 -2.91 -5.87
C PHE A 138 -19.30 -2.11 -6.68
N LEU A 139 -19.29 -0.78 -6.56
CA LEU A 139 -20.15 0.09 -7.38
C LEU A 139 -19.82 -0.03 -8.87
N LEU A 140 -18.54 -0.14 -9.22
CA LEU A 140 -18.11 -0.35 -10.61
C LEU A 140 -18.52 -1.71 -11.16
N SER A 141 -18.50 -2.77 -10.34
CA SER A 141 -18.99 -4.10 -10.77
C SER A 141 -20.50 -4.09 -11.02
N ILE A 142 -21.28 -3.42 -10.18
CA ILE A 142 -22.72 -3.22 -10.40
C ILE A 142 -22.96 -2.40 -11.69
N LYS A 143 -22.22 -1.30 -11.89
CA LYS A 143 -22.33 -0.48 -13.11
C LYS A 143 -22.04 -1.29 -14.37
N ALA A 144 -21.02 -2.15 -14.34
CA ALA A 144 -20.66 -3.02 -15.46
C ALA A 144 -21.77 -4.04 -15.77
N LEU A 145 -22.38 -4.63 -14.74
CA LEU A 145 -23.53 -5.55 -14.90
C LEU A 145 -24.75 -4.84 -15.49
N ALA A 146 -25.06 -3.63 -15.02
CA ALA A 146 -26.17 -2.82 -15.55
C ALA A 146 -25.94 -2.44 -17.02
N GLY A 147 -24.71 -2.11 -17.41
CA GLY A 147 -24.35 -1.80 -18.79
C GLY A 147 -24.40 -3.00 -19.74
N GLN A 148 -24.07 -4.20 -19.27
CA GLN A 148 -24.19 -5.45 -20.06
C GLN A 148 -25.66 -5.86 -20.29
N ASN A 149 -26.54 -5.50 -19.37
CA ASN A 149 -27.98 -5.78 -19.44
C ASN A 149 -28.80 -4.66 -20.11
N ALA A 150 -28.15 -3.61 -20.62
CA ALA A 150 -28.84 -2.57 -21.37
C ALA A 150 -29.32 -3.14 -22.72
N PRO A 151 -30.60 -2.95 -23.10
CA PRO A 151 -31.08 -3.38 -24.40
C PRO A 151 -30.23 -2.72 -25.50
N ALA A 152 -29.89 -3.50 -26.54
CA ALA A 152 -29.23 -2.97 -27.73
C ALA A 152 -30.02 -1.74 -28.23
N PRO A 153 -29.37 -0.66 -28.69
CA PRO A 153 -30.09 0.50 -29.18
C PRO A 153 -31.07 0.05 -30.27
N GLU A 154 -32.37 0.19 -29.98
CA GLU A 154 -33.43 -0.10 -30.94
C GLU A 154 -33.38 0.96 -32.04
N GLY A 155 -32.70 0.61 -33.13
CA GLY A 155 -32.96 1.11 -34.48
C GLY A 155 -32.46 2.50 -34.84
N GLY A 156 -32.05 2.61 -36.10
CA GLY A 156 -31.92 3.86 -36.85
C GLY A 156 -31.74 3.50 -38.31
N ASP A 157 -32.87 3.35 -39.02
CA ASP A 157 -32.98 3.23 -40.48
C ASP A 157 -32.25 4.38 -41.22
#